data_AF-A0A529C418-F1
#
_entry.id   AF-A0A529C418-F1
#
_cell.length_a   1.000
_cell.length_b   1.000
_cell.length_c   1.000
_cell.angle_alpha   90.00
_cell.angle_beta   90.00
_cell.angle_gamma   90.00
#
_symmetry.space_group_name_H-M   'P 1'
#
loop_
_entity.id
_entity.type
_entity.pdbx_description
1 polymer ?
#
loop_
_entity_poly.entity_id
_entity_poly.type
_entity_poly.pdbx_seq_one_letter_code
_entity_poly.pdbx_strand_id
1 'polypeptide(L)' 'FVDLSDLRTHLRPFYSEIGRPSIDPELMIRMLIVGYCFGIRSERRLCEEVHLNLAYRWFCRLGLEGDVP' A
#
# COMPACT_ATOMS: atom_id res chain seq x y z
N PHE A 1 14.95 3.32 6.48
CA PHE A 1 14.06 2.59 5.56
C PHE A 1 12.96 1.96 6.41
N VAL A 2 11.69 2.04 6.00
CA VAL A 2 10.61 1.35 6.73
C VAL A 2 10.57 -0.10 6.23
N ASP A 3 10.96 -1.02 7.09
CA ASP A 3 10.92 -2.45 6.82
C ASP A 3 9.56 -3.01 7.28
N LEU A 4 8.84 -3.64 6.35
CA LEU A 4 7.52 -4.24 6.58
C LEU A 4 7.50 -5.72 6.18
N SER A 5 8.66 -6.31 5.88
CA SER A 5 8.77 -7.62 5.22
C SER A 5 8.12 -8.77 6.02
N ASP A 6 8.05 -8.64 7.35
CA ASP A 6 7.45 -9.64 8.23
C ASP A 6 5.94 -9.45 8.44
N LEU A 7 5.36 -8.34 7.97
CA LEU A 7 3.98 -7.95 8.25
C LEU A 7 2.99 -8.99 7.74
N ARG A 8 3.21 -9.49 6.52
CA ARG A 8 2.33 -10.48 5.91
C ARG A 8 2.28 -11.78 6.71
N THR A 9 3.41 -12.19 7.29
CA THR A 9 3.49 -13.39 8.14
C THR A 9 2.71 -13.20 9.43
N HIS A 10 2.86 -12.06 10.09
CA HIS A 10 2.15 -11.74 11.32
C HIS A 10 0.64 -11.59 11.13
N LEU A 11 0.23 -11.07 9.97
CA LEU A 11 -1.19 -10.87 9.67
C LEU A 11 -1.87 -12.10 9.06
N ARG A 12 -1.10 -13.09 8.61
CA ARG A 12 -1.61 -14.33 7.98
C ARG A 12 -2.76 -15.00 8.76
N PRO A 13 -2.72 -15.15 10.10
CA PRO A 13 -3.80 -15.81 10.84
C PRO A 13 -5.14 -15.08 10.80
N PHE A 14 -5.16 -13.80 10.41
CA PHE A 14 -6.37 -12.98 10.38
C PHE A 14 -7.03 -12.92 8.99
N TYR A 15 -6.37 -13.45 7.95
CA TYR A 15 -6.93 -13.48 6.60
C TYR A 15 -7.77 -14.73 6.37
N SER A 16 -8.88 -14.57 5.64
CA SER A 16 -9.70 -15.70 5.19
C SER A 16 -8.92 -16.56 4.20
N GLU A 17 -9.05 -17.89 4.31
CA GLU A 17 -8.51 -18.84 3.33
C GLU A 17 -9.37 -18.90 2.03
N ILE A 18 -10.58 -18.33 2.06
CA ILE A 18 -11.55 -18.37 0.96
C ILE A 18 -11.96 -16.93 0.60
N GLY A 19 -12.01 -16.60 -0.69
CA GLY A 19 -12.50 -15.31 -1.21
C GLY A 19 -11.51 -14.61 -2.14
N ARG A 20 -11.72 -13.30 -2.39
CA ARG A 20 -10.80 -12.48 -3.18
C ARG A 20 -9.49 -12.29 -2.38
N PRO A 21 -8.31 -12.48 -3.01
CA PRO A 21 -7.04 -12.17 -2.38
C PRO A 21 -7.04 -10.73 -1.85
N SER A 22 -6.68 -10.55 -0.58
CA SER A 22 -6.51 -9.22 -0.01
C SER A 22 -5.30 -8.52 -0.64
N ILE A 23 -5.34 -7.20 -0.68
CA ILE A 23 -4.19 -6.36 -1.07
C ILE A 23 -3.02 -6.66 -0.13
N ASP A 24 -1.80 -6.56 -0.64
CA ASP A 24 -0.59 -6.71 0.17
C ASP A 24 -0.62 -5.71 1.35
N PRO A 25 -0.60 -6.17 2.61
CA PRO A 25 -0.64 -5.29 3.76
C PRO A 25 0.54 -4.31 3.78
N GLU A 26 1.70 -4.69 3.22
CA GLU A 26 2.85 -3.79 3.15
C GLU A 26 2.56 -2.57 2.26
N LEU A 27 1.95 -2.81 1.10
CA LEU A 27 1.55 -1.76 0.17
C LEU A 27 0.53 -0.83 0.83
N MET A 28 -0.49 -1.41 1.49
CA MET A 28 -1.53 -0.65 2.17
C MET A 28 -0.94 0.26 3.26
N ILE A 29 -0.05 -0.24 4.11
CA ILE A 29 0.60 0.58 5.14
C ILE A 29 1.46 1.68 4.51
N ARG A 30 2.22 1.39 3.45
CA ARG A 30 3.03 2.41 2.75
C ARG A 30 2.16 3.53 2.19
N MET A 31 1.04 3.19 1.55
CA MET A 31 0.09 4.17 1.06
C MET A 31 -0.48 5.01 2.21
N LEU A 32 -0.90 4.38 3.31
CA LEU A 32 -1.42 5.11 4.48
C LEU A 32 -0.38 6.06 5.08
N ILE A 33 0.90 5.67 5.17
CA ILE A 33 1.98 6.55 5.62
C ILE A 33 2.06 7.81 4.74
N VAL A 34 2.02 7.65 3.41
CA VAL A 34 1.97 8.79 2.47
C VAL A 34 0.76 9.66 2.78
N GLY A 35 -0.42 9.06 2.95
CA GLY A 35 -1.65 9.79 3.26
C GLY A 35 -1.56 10.60 4.55
N TYR A 36 -1.04 10.01 5.62
CA TYR A 36 -0.88 10.69 6.91
C TYR A 36 0.19 11.79 6.87
N CYS A 37 1.33 11.54 6.23
CA CYS A 37 2.43 12.51 6.16
C CYS A 37 2.08 13.74 5.31
N PHE A 38 1.33 13.55 4.22
CA PHE A 38 0.99 14.63 3.27
C PHE A 38 -0.46 15.13 3.44
N GLY A 39 -1.17 14.70 4.47
CA GLY A 39 -2.52 15.16 4.78
C GLY A 39 -3.59 14.71 3.78
N ILE A 40 -3.35 13.65 3.01
CA ILE A 40 -4.32 13.06 2.08
C ILE A 40 -5.27 12.18 2.89
N ARG A 41 -6.49 12.68 3.11
CA ARG A 41 -7.52 11.99 3.91
C ARG A 41 -8.39 11.03 3.11
N SER A 42 -8.46 11.21 1.79
CA SER A 42 -9.28 10.38 0.90
C SER A 42 -8.43 9.26 0.32
N GLU A 43 -8.84 8.01 0.53
CA GLU A 43 -8.19 6.83 -0.06
C GLU A 43 -8.21 6.87 -1.59
N ARG A 44 -9.32 7.30 -2.20
CA ARG A 44 -9.40 7.51 -3.65
C ARG A 44 -8.34 8.49 -4.14
N ARG A 45 -8.23 9.65 -3.48
CA ARG A 45 -7.20 10.64 -3.83
C ARG A 45 -5.80 10.09 -3.60
N LEU A 46 -5.60 9.31 -2.54
CA LEU A 46 -4.32 8.65 -2.28
C LEU A 46 -3.94 7.69 -3.40
N CYS A 47 -4.87 6.88 -3.91
CA CYS A 47 -4.64 6.05 -5.09
C CYS A 47 -4.27 6.90 -6.31
N GLU A 48 -4.99 7.99 -6.58
CA GLU A 48 -4.72 8.91 -7.70
C GLU A 48 -3.31 9.54 -7.58
N GLU A 49 -2.94 10.02 -6.40
CA GLU A 49 -1.63 10.61 -6.11
C GLU A 49 -0.51 9.57 -6.24
N VAL A 50 -0.71 8.34 -5.74
CA VAL A 50 0.25 7.24 -5.92
C VAL A 50 0.35 6.84 -7.40
N HIS A 51 -0.72 6.95 -8.17
CA HIS A 51 -0.68 6.62 -9.59
C HIS A 51 0.19 7.61 -10.39
N LEU A 52 0.10 8.90 -10.07
CA LEU A 52 0.75 9.98 -10.82
C LEU A 52 2.15 10.34 -10.28
N ASN A 53 2.40 10.16 -8.97
CA ASN A 53 3.63 10.62 -8.33
C ASN A 53 4.67 9.50 -8.24
N LEU A 54 5.74 9.61 -9.01
CA LEU A 54 6.83 8.64 -9.07
C LEU A 54 7.52 8.42 -7.70
N ALA A 55 7.61 9.45 -6.86
CA ALA A 55 8.20 9.31 -5.53
C ALA A 55 7.32 8.45 -4.62
N TYR A 56 6.00 8.61 -4.70
CA TYR A 56 5.06 7.78 -3.95
C TYR A 56 5.05 6.34 -4.46
N ARG A 57 5.11 6.12 -5.78
CA ARG A 57 5.28 4.76 -6.35
C ARG A 57 6.55 4.09 -5.84
N TRP A 58 7.67 4.81 -5.90
CA TRP A 58 8.96 4.32 -5.42
C TRP A 58 8.90 3.95 -3.93
N PHE A 59 8.31 4.79 -3.08
CA PHE A 59 8.15 4.50 -1.66
C PHE A 59 7.25 3.28 -1.39
N CYS A 60 6.17 3.16 -2.15
CA CYS A 60 5.23 2.04 -2.13
C CYS A 60 5.78 0.76 -2.79
N ARG A 61 7.02 0.79 -3.30
CA ARG A 61 7.64 -0.31 -4.07
C ARG A 61 6.82 -0.73 -5.30
N LEU A 62 6.09 0.20 -5.89
CA LEU A 62 5.38 -0.01 -7.15
C LEU A 62 6.31 0.34 -8.32
N GLY A 63 6.50 -0.61 -9.23
CA GLY A 63 7.16 -0.35 -10.53
C GLY A 63 6.32 0.58 -11.41
N LEU A 64 6.80 0.96 -12.60
CA LEU A 64 6.03 1.84 -13.50
C LEU A 64 4.70 1.23 -13.97
N GLU A 65 4.67 -0.09 -14.12
CA GLU A 65 3.49 -0.87 -14.53
C GLU A 65 2.73 -1.49 -13.35
N GLY A 66 3.17 -1.23 -12.11
CA GLY A 66 2.53 -1.78 -10.91
C GLY A 66 1.09 -1.26 -10.72
N ASP A 67 0.16 -2.16 -10.43
CA ASP A 67 -1.23 -1.78 -10.20
C ASP A 67 -1.39 -1.04 -8.88
N VAL A 68 -2.11 0.08 -8.94
CA VAL A 68 -2.62 0.79 -7.76
C VAL A 68 -4.03 0.24 -7.48
N PRO A 69 -4.37 -0.06 -6.22
CA PRO A 69 -5.65 -0.70 -5.87
C PRO A 69 -6.91 0.10 -6.26
#